data_AF-A0A518AJI1-F1
#
_entry.id   AF-A0A518AJI1-F1
#
_cell.length_a   1.000
_cell.length_b   1.000
_cell.length_c   1.000
_cell.angle_alpha   90.00
_cell.angle_beta   90.00
_cell.angle_gamma   90.00
#
_symmetry.space_group_name_H-M   'P 1'
#
loop_
_entity.id
_entity.type
_entity.pdbx_description
1 polymer ?
#
loop_
_entity_poly.entity_id
_entity_poly.type
_entity_poly.pdbx_seq_one_letter_code
_entity_poly.pdbx_strand_id
1 'polypeptide(L)'
;MDGVAIVVVFVFFVSIAVGARLFAGSMDGDRVRGYIHRQGGKLLSSNWEPFGTGWFGEKNDRIYRVRYRDRDGNIHNAVVKTSMFSGVYFTEDRIVSYAEREELDTSNNREAELASENEELRRRLAELEGDQPN
;
A
#
# COMPACT_ATOMS: atom_id res chain seq x y z
N MET A 1 21.73 -46.48 16.71
CA MET A 1 20.70 -45.73 15.99
C MET A 1 21.19 -45.57 14.57
N ASP A 2 20.55 -46.27 13.66
CA ASP A 2 21.02 -46.47 12.30
C ASP A 2 20.87 -45.14 11.56
N GLY A 3 21.81 -44.78 10.68
CA GLY A 3 21.81 -43.46 10.01
C GLY A 3 20.48 -43.12 9.32
N VAL A 4 19.75 -44.15 8.88
CA VAL A 4 18.39 -44.03 8.32
C VAL A 4 17.40 -43.44 9.33
N ALA A 5 17.42 -43.88 10.59
CA ALA A 5 16.53 -43.36 11.62
C ALA A 5 16.78 -41.87 11.89
N ILE A 6 18.04 -41.44 11.87
CA ILE A 6 18.43 -40.03 12.03
C ILE A 6 17.90 -39.19 10.87
N VAL A 7 18.05 -39.67 9.63
CA VAL A 7 17.54 -38.97 8.43
C VAL A 7 16.01 -38.86 8.45
N VAL A 8 15.30 -39.93 8.83
CA VAL A 8 13.84 -39.92 8.92
C VAL A 8 13.35 -38.90 9.97
N VAL A 9 13.97 -38.88 11.14
CA VAL A 9 13.64 -37.91 12.20
C VAL A 9 13.93 -36.49 11.72
N PHE A 10 15.07 -36.25 11.08
CA PHE A 10 15.42 -34.94 10.55
C PHE A 10 14.42 -34.43 9.50
N VAL A 11 14.08 -35.27 8.51
CA VAL A 11 13.09 -34.92 7.48
C VAL A 11 11.72 -34.62 8.11
N PHE A 12 11.29 -35.42 9.08
CA PHE A 12 10.03 -35.19 9.80
C PHE A 12 9.98 -33.82 10.48
N PHE A 13 11.03 -33.44 11.21
CA PHE A 13 11.10 -32.11 11.85
C PHE A 13 11.16 -30.98 10.83
N VAL A 14 11.88 -31.14 9.72
CA VAL A 14 11.90 -30.15 8.62
C VAL A 14 10.51 -29.99 8.01
N SER A 15 9.81 -31.10 7.74
CA SER A 15 8.44 -31.07 7.21
C SER A 15 7.47 -30.36 8.17
N ILE A 16 7.56 -30.62 9.47
CA ILE A 16 6.77 -29.92 10.48
C ILE A 16 7.11 -28.43 10.50
N ALA A 17 8.39 -28.06 10.47
CA ALA A 17 8.80 -26.67 10.49
C ALA A 17 8.30 -25.90 9.25
N VAL A 18 8.37 -26.52 8.07
CA VAL A 18 7.82 -25.98 6.82
C VAL A 18 6.30 -25.86 6.91
N GLY A 19 5.61 -26.90 7.40
CA GLY A 19 4.16 -26.88 7.58
C GLY A 19 3.73 -25.77 8.53
N ALA A 20 4.32 -25.69 9.72
CA ALA A 20 4.06 -24.65 10.70
C ALA A 20 4.29 -23.25 10.11
N ARG A 21 5.35 -23.07 9.31
CA ARG A 21 5.63 -21.79 8.64
C ARG A 21 4.54 -21.39 7.64
N LEU A 22 4.06 -22.32 6.82
CA LEU A 22 3.01 -22.05 5.84
C LEU A 22 1.67 -21.71 6.52
N PHE A 23 1.27 -22.48 7.54
CA PHE A 23 0.05 -22.24 8.31
C PHE A 23 0.06 -20.91 9.05
N ALA A 24 1.23 -20.53 9.59
CA ALA A 24 1.32 -19.30 10.33
C ALA A 24 1.27 -18.07 9.39
N GLY A 25 1.79 -18.20 8.16
CA GLY A 25 1.66 -17.17 7.13
C GLY A 25 0.22 -16.92 6.65
N SER A 26 -0.61 -17.97 6.54
CA SER A 26 -2.01 -17.81 6.12
C SER A 26 -2.87 -17.14 7.19
N MET A 27 -2.64 -17.45 8.47
CA MET A 27 -3.41 -16.90 9.59
C MET A 27 -3.23 -15.39 9.77
N ASP A 28 -2.02 -14.89 9.49
CA ASP A 28 -1.74 -13.45 9.53
C ASP A 28 -2.39 -12.72 8.36
N GLY A 29 -2.42 -13.34 7.17
CA GLY A 29 -3.11 -12.79 6.00
C GLY A 29 -4.60 -12.54 6.26
N ASP A 30 -5.28 -13.46 6.95
CA ASP A 30 -6.69 -13.34 7.29
C ASP A 30 -6.94 -12.23 8.34
N ARG A 31 -6.04 -12.10 9.33
CA ARG A 31 -6.12 -11.03 10.34
C ARG A 31 -5.99 -9.64 9.70
N VAL A 32 -5.00 -9.48 8.83
CA VAL A 32 -4.77 -8.21 8.10
C VAL A 32 -5.92 -7.89 7.17
N ARG A 33 -6.39 -8.88 6.40
CA ARG A 33 -7.56 -8.73 5.52
C ARG A 33 -8.79 -8.30 6.32
N GLY A 34 -9.05 -8.95 7.45
CA GLY A 34 -10.16 -8.62 8.33
C GLY A 34 -10.06 -7.21 8.92
N TYR A 35 -8.86 -6.76 9.30
CA TYR A 35 -8.64 -5.40 9.79
C TYR A 35 -8.98 -4.36 8.73
N ILE A 36 -8.42 -4.50 7.52
CA ILE A 36 -8.65 -3.57 6.40
C ILE A 36 -10.12 -3.56 6.00
N HIS A 37 -10.76 -4.74 5.99
CA HIS A 37 -12.17 -4.86 5.63
C HIS A 37 -13.09 -4.14 6.63
N ARG A 38 -12.80 -4.21 7.93
CA ARG A 38 -13.55 -3.46 8.96
C ARG A 38 -13.44 -1.94 8.80
N GLN A 39 -12.36 -1.45 8.20
CA GLN A 39 -12.19 -0.03 7.87
C GLN A 39 -12.85 0.36 6.52
N GLY A 40 -13.55 -0.57 5.86
CA GLY A 40 -14.18 -0.34 4.57
C GLY A 40 -13.24 -0.50 3.37
N GLY A 41 -12.00 -0.94 3.60
CA GLY A 41 -11.01 -1.17 2.56
C GLY A 41 -11.02 -2.60 2.01
N LYS A 42 -10.17 -2.84 1.02
CA LYS A 42 -9.93 -4.16 0.40
C LYS A 42 -8.44 -4.43 0.28
N LEU A 43 -7.98 -5.54 0.87
CA LEU A 43 -6.62 -6.02 0.69
C LEU A 43 -6.42 -6.46 -0.78
N LEU A 44 -5.41 -5.91 -1.44
CA LEU A 44 -5.03 -6.22 -2.82
C LEU A 44 -3.89 -7.24 -2.87
N SER A 45 -2.85 -7.05 -2.05
CA SER A 45 -1.75 -8.00 -1.92
C SER A 45 -1.12 -7.96 -0.52
N SER A 46 -0.51 -9.06 -0.13
CA SER A 46 0.27 -9.18 1.11
C SER A 46 1.50 -10.01 0.81
N ASN A 47 2.68 -9.42 1.01
CA ASN A 47 3.96 -10.07 0.85
C ASN A 47 4.68 -10.09 2.19
N TRP A 48 5.14 -11.25 2.59
CA TRP A 48 5.90 -11.39 3.83
C TRP A 48 7.35 -10.95 3.61
N GLU A 49 7.87 -10.10 4.50
CA GLU A 49 9.24 -9.59 4.47
C GLU A 49 10.01 -10.12 5.70
N PRO A 50 10.78 -11.22 5.57
CA PRO A 50 11.52 -11.83 6.67
C PRO A 50 12.64 -10.97 7.26
N PHE A 51 12.94 -9.80 6.69
CA PHE A 51 13.95 -8.86 7.17
C PHE A 51 13.53 -7.41 6.94
N GLY A 52 12.22 -7.11 7.03
CA GLY A 52 11.70 -5.76 6.83
C GLY A 52 12.27 -4.73 7.81
N THR A 53 12.21 -3.45 7.44
CA THR A 53 12.65 -2.32 8.28
C THR A 53 12.01 -2.39 9.66
N GLY A 54 12.82 -2.52 10.73
CA GLY A 54 12.35 -2.63 12.11
C GLY A 54 12.50 -4.02 12.78
N TRP A 55 13.25 -4.94 12.16
CA TRP A 55 13.58 -6.29 12.70
C TRP A 55 14.47 -6.29 13.96
N PHE A 56 15.13 -5.17 14.30
CA PHE A 56 15.98 -5.08 15.49
C PHE A 56 15.13 -4.89 16.77
N GLY A 57 14.61 -5.96 17.36
CA GLY A 57 14.19 -5.90 18.77
C GLY A 57 13.20 -6.95 19.29
N GLU A 58 12.24 -7.41 18.49
CA GLU A 58 11.16 -8.28 19.01
C GLU A 58 11.16 -9.65 18.34
N LYS A 59 11.42 -10.69 19.16
CA LYS A 59 11.68 -12.09 18.74
C LYS A 59 10.55 -12.79 17.96
N ASN A 60 9.38 -12.18 17.79
CA ASN A 60 8.20 -12.84 17.21
C ASN A 60 7.37 -11.96 16.24
N ASP A 61 7.86 -10.77 15.88
CA ASP A 61 7.11 -9.88 15.00
C ASP A 61 7.27 -10.31 13.54
N ARG A 62 6.15 -10.58 12.88
CA ARG A 62 6.12 -10.86 11.44
C ARG A 62 5.77 -9.60 10.70
N ILE A 63 6.61 -9.25 9.74
CA ILE A 63 6.50 -8.02 8.96
C ILE A 63 5.97 -8.39 7.58
N TYR A 64 4.89 -7.74 7.18
CA TYR A 64 4.26 -7.90 5.87
C TYR A 64 4.21 -6.56 5.17
N ARG A 65 4.60 -6.50 3.90
CA ARG A 65 4.25 -5.38 3.04
C ARG A 65 2.90 -5.66 2.40
N VAL A 66 1.95 -4.77 2.63
CA VAL A 66 0.58 -4.92 2.14
C VAL A 66 0.25 -3.79 1.19
N ARG A 67 -0.53 -4.14 0.17
CA ARG A 67 -1.19 -3.17 -0.69
C ARG A 67 -2.69 -3.29 -0.48
N TYR A 68 -3.37 -2.19 -0.24
CA TYR A 68 -4.81 -2.19 -0.02
C TYR A 68 -5.47 -0.98 -0.65
N ARG A 69 -6.77 -1.11 -0.94
CA ARG A 69 -7.61 0.01 -1.36
C ARG A 69 -8.41 0.50 -0.15
N ASP A 70 -8.45 1.79 0.09
CA ASP A 70 -9.27 2.38 1.14
C ASP A 70 -10.75 2.53 0.69
N ARG A 71 -11.56 3.19 1.52
CA ARG A 71 -12.97 3.46 1.21
C ARG A 71 -13.14 4.49 0.08
N ASP A 72 -12.21 5.42 -0.03
CA ASP A 72 -12.25 6.54 -0.99
C ASP A 72 -11.73 6.12 -2.37
N GLY A 73 -11.17 4.91 -2.47
CA GLY A 73 -10.68 4.31 -3.71
C GLY A 73 -9.17 4.44 -3.89
N ASN A 74 -8.47 5.10 -2.97
CA ASN A 74 -7.03 5.26 -2.99
C ASN A 74 -6.35 3.92 -2.74
N ILE A 75 -5.19 3.73 -3.36
CA ILE A 75 -4.34 2.56 -3.16
C ILE A 75 -3.20 2.95 -2.23
N HIS A 76 -3.06 2.18 -1.16
CA HIS A 76 -2.05 2.34 -0.13
C HIS A 76 -1.03 1.21 -0.21
N ASN A 77 0.24 1.55 0.04
CA ASN A 77 1.26 0.59 0.44
C ASN A 77 1.59 0.84 1.92
N ALA A 78 1.53 -0.20 2.74
CA ALA A 78 1.86 -0.12 4.15
C ALA A 78 2.70 -1.33 4.59
N VAL A 79 3.45 -1.15 5.67
CA VAL A 79 4.15 -2.22 6.38
C VAL A 79 3.31 -2.60 7.59
N VAL A 80 2.92 -3.86 7.68
CA VAL A 80 2.11 -4.40 8.75
C VAL A 80 2.96 -5.31 9.63
N LYS A 81 2.95 -5.03 10.93
CA LYS A 81 3.51 -5.91 11.94
C LYS A 81 2.39 -6.69 12.61
N THR A 82 2.50 -8.01 12.60
CA THR A 82 1.59 -8.90 13.32
C THR A 82 2.34 -9.54 14.48
N SER A 83 1.83 -9.34 15.69
CA SER A 83 2.31 -9.98 16.91
C SER A 83 1.20 -10.85 17.49
N MET A 84 1.55 -12.02 18.03
CA MET A 84 0.55 -12.93 18.63
C MET A 84 -0.20 -12.29 19.81
N PHE A 85 0.40 -11.33 20.51
CA PHE A 85 -0.17 -10.72 21.72
C PHE A 85 -0.70 -9.30 21.53
N SER A 86 -0.11 -8.48 20.66
CA SER A 86 -0.49 -7.06 20.53
C SER A 86 -1.38 -6.74 19.31
N GLY A 87 -1.57 -7.69 18.39
CA GLY A 87 -2.50 -7.54 17.26
C GLY A 87 -1.82 -7.12 15.95
N VAL A 88 -2.47 -6.24 15.18
CA VAL A 88 -2.04 -5.81 13.84
C VAL A 88 -1.75 -4.31 13.86
N TYR A 89 -0.51 -3.95 13.54
CA TYR A 89 -0.06 -2.55 13.50
C TYR A 89 0.39 -2.17 12.10
N PHE A 90 -0.12 -1.04 11.60
CA PHE A 90 0.29 -0.47 10.32
C PHE A 90 1.36 0.58 10.57
N THR A 91 2.39 0.56 9.74
CA THR A 91 3.52 1.48 9.74
C THR A 91 3.86 1.82 8.29
N GLU A 92 4.48 2.98 8.07
CA GLU A 92 4.85 3.43 6.73
C GLU A 92 3.69 3.42 5.71
N ASP A 93 2.48 3.79 6.16
CA ASP A 93 1.32 3.86 5.27
C ASP A 93 1.47 5.06 4.32
N ARG A 94 1.49 4.78 3.02
CA ARG A 94 1.61 5.78 1.96
C ARG A 94 0.62 5.49 0.85
N ILE A 95 -0.11 6.53 0.46
CA ILE A 95 -0.92 6.50 -0.76
C ILE A 95 0.03 6.44 -1.95
N VAL A 96 -0.16 5.44 -2.81
CA VAL A 96 0.62 5.24 -4.04
C VAL A 96 -0.18 5.49 -5.30
N SER A 97 -1.50 5.60 -5.19
CA SER A 97 -2.38 6.06 -6.26
C SER A 97 -3.65 6.60 -5.62
N TYR A 98 -4.01 7.83 -5.97
CA TYR A 98 -5.29 8.42 -5.59
C TYR A 98 -6.38 7.92 -6.53
N ALA A 99 -7.62 7.91 -6.07
CA ALA A 99 -8.75 7.63 -6.93
C ALA A 99 -8.82 8.69 -8.05
N GLU A 100 -9.03 8.24 -9.29
CA GLU A 100 -9.08 9.02 -10.55
C GLU A 100 -9.94 10.30 -10.50
N ARG A 101 -10.84 10.40 -9.52
CA ARG A 101 -11.70 11.56 -9.26
C ARG A 101 -10.90 12.83 -8.92
N GLU A 102 -9.79 12.73 -8.19
CA GLU A 102 -9.00 13.90 -7.79
C GLU A 102 -8.14 14.45 -8.96
N GLU A 103 -7.64 13.56 -9.84
CA GLU A 103 -6.93 13.95 -11.07
C GLU A 103 -7.87 14.64 -12.07
N LEU A 104 -9.10 14.15 -12.22
CA LEU A 104 -10.14 14.77 -13.05
C LEU A 104 -10.54 16.16 -12.54
N ASP A 105 -10.80 16.32 -11.24
CA ASP A 105 -11.17 17.62 -10.67
C ASP A 105 -10.03 18.64 -10.79
N THR A 106 -8.79 18.21 -10.55
CA THR A 106 -7.60 19.06 -10.74
C THR A 106 -7.42 19.47 -12.20
N SER A 107 -7.59 18.53 -13.13
CA SER A 107 -7.49 18.80 -14.57
C SER A 107 -8.56 19.80 -15.02
N ASN A 108 -9.82 19.59 -14.62
CA ASN A 108 -10.93 20.48 -14.97
C ASN A 108 -10.73 21.90 -14.42
N ASN A 109 -10.26 22.03 -13.17
CA ASN A 109 -9.97 23.34 -12.58
C ASN A 109 -8.84 24.05 -13.32
N ARG A 110 -7.80 23.32 -13.73
CA ARG A 110 -6.67 23.87 -14.49
C ARG A 110 -7.10 24.35 -15.87
N GLU A 111 -7.96 23.60 -16.55
CA GLU A 111 -8.52 23.99 -17.85
C GLU A 111 -9.37 25.26 -17.75
N ALA A 112 -10.21 25.37 -16.71
CA ALA A 112 -11.02 26.56 -16.47
C ALA A 112 -10.15 27.81 -16.20
N GLU A 113 -9.08 27.68 -15.41
CA GLU A 113 -8.11 28.74 -15.14
C GLU A 113 -7.41 29.20 -16.44
N LEU A 114 -6.88 28.26 -17.23
CA LEU A 114 -6.21 28.55 -18.50
C LEU A 114 -7.12 29.17 -19.55
N ALA A 115 -8.41 28.79 -19.57
CA ALA A 115 -9.41 29.40 -20.43
C ALA A 115 -9.64 30.87 -20.05
N SER A 116 -9.79 31.15 -18.74
CA SER A 116 -9.96 32.52 -18.25
C SER A 116 -8.74 33.41 -18.55
N GLU A 117 -7.53 32.88 -18.37
CA GLU A 117 -6.29 33.60 -18.67
C GLU A 117 -6.15 33.88 -20.18
N ASN A 118 -6.50 32.93 -21.05
CA ASN A 118 -6.52 33.15 -22.50
C ASN A 118 -7.48 34.27 -22.92
N GLU A 119 -8.66 34.33 -22.32
CA GLU A 119 -9.63 35.40 -22.60
C GLU A 119 -9.10 36.78 -22.18
N GLU A 120 -8.46 36.86 -21.00
CA GLU A 120 -7.86 38.09 -20.53
C GLU A 120 -6.70 38.53 -21.44
N LEU A 121 -5.82 37.60 -21.82
CA LEU A 121 -4.71 37.88 -22.73
C LEU A 121 -5.20 38.37 -24.09
N ARG A 122 -6.25 37.74 -24.63
CA ARG A 122 -6.88 38.19 -25.89
C ARG A 122 -7.47 39.60 -25.77
N ARG A 123 -8.08 39.93 -24.64
CA ARG A 123 -8.58 41.30 -24.38
C ARG A 123 -7.44 42.32 -24.34
N ARG A 124 -6.35 42.02 -23.62
CA ARG A 124 -5.17 42.89 -23.54
C ARG A 124 -4.50 43.09 -24.90
N LEU A 125 -4.41 42.04 -25.72
CA LEU A 125 -3.89 42.15 -27.08
C LEU A 125 -4.75 43.05 -27.96
N ALA A 126 -6.08 42.93 -27.88
CA ALA A 126 -6.99 43.80 -28.62
C ALA A 126 -6.90 45.27 -28.20
N GLU A 127 -6.68 45.55 -26.91
CA GLU A 127 -6.42 46.91 -26.42
C GLU A 127 -5.10 47.47 -26.97
N LEU A 128 -4.02 46.69 -26.94
CA LEU A 128 -2.70 47.11 -27.44
C LEU A 128 -2.65 47.29 -28.96
N GLU A 129 -3.36 46.45 -29.72
CA GLU A 129 -3.48 46.59 -31.18
C GLU A 129 -4.35 47.79 -31.57
N GLY A 130 -5.36 48.14 -30.76
CA GLY A 130 -6.20 49.31 -30.98
C GLY A 130 -5.51 50.65 -30.65
N ASP A 131 -4.50 50.63 -29.78
CA ASP A 131 -3.80 51.82 -29.29
C ASP A 131 -2.48 52.12 -30.04
N GLN A 132 -2.14 51.37 -31.09
CA GLN A 132 -1.04 51.73 -31.99
C GLN A 132 -1.49 52.89 -32.92
N PRO A 133 -0.98 54.12 -32.73
CA PRO A 133 -1.21 55.18 -33.70
C PRO A 133 -0.39 54.87 -34.96
N ASN A 134 -1.07 54.98 -36.11
CA ASN A 134 -0.47 54.90 -37.44
C ASN A 134 0.51 56.06 -37.69
#